data_AF-A0A438XPI3-F1
#
_entry.id   AF-A0A438XPI3-F1
#
_cell.length_a   1.000
_cell.length_b   1.000
_cell.length_c   1.000
_cell.angle_alpha   90.00
_cell.angle_beta   90.00
_cell.angle_gamma   90.00
#
_symmetry.space_group_name_H-M   'P 1'
#
loop_
_entity.id
_entity.type
_entity.pdbx_description
1 polymer ?
#
loop_
_entity_poly.entity_id
_entity_poly.type
_entity_poly.pdbx_seq_one_letter_code
_entity_poly.pdbx_strand_id
1 'polypeptide(L)'
;MSNSMLDKNKAILTGGGALLLGLIVLFYLAYRPKAEVLQGFLEAREYSVSSKVPGRIEKVFVKKGDHIKKGDLVFSISSPELEAKLAQAEAGHKAAKALSDEV
;
A
#
# COMPACT_ATOMS: atom_id res chain seq x y z
N MET A 1 48.39 11.53 -68.84
CA MET A 1 49.20 11.32 -67.62
C MET A 1 48.27 11.55 -66.43
N SER A 2 47.77 10.46 -65.84
CA SER A 2 46.49 10.41 -65.09
C SER A 2 46.63 10.78 -63.61
N ASN A 3 45.61 11.49 -63.12
CA ASN A 3 45.38 11.93 -61.74
C ASN A 3 45.77 10.89 -60.66
N SER A 4 46.93 11.10 -60.01
CA SER A 4 47.37 10.30 -58.84
C SER A 4 47.34 11.09 -57.52
N MET A 5 46.97 12.38 -57.55
CA MET A 5 46.89 13.22 -56.34
C MET A 5 45.48 13.38 -55.76
N LEU A 6 44.43 13.03 -56.51
CA LEU A 6 43.05 13.13 -56.01
C LEU A 6 42.64 11.99 -55.07
N ASP A 7 43.25 10.81 -55.18
CA ASP A 7 42.79 9.61 -54.45
C ASP A 7 43.34 9.52 -53.02
N LYS A 8 44.51 10.12 -52.75
CA LYS A 8 45.10 10.16 -51.40
C LYS A 8 44.28 11.03 -50.43
N ASN A 9 43.77 12.17 -50.91
CA ASN A 9 42.90 13.03 -50.11
C ASN A 9 41.50 12.44 -49.94
N LYS A 10 40.98 11.73 -50.96
CA LYS A 10 39.74 10.96 -50.83
C LYS A 10 39.86 9.85 -49.78
N ALA A 11 41.00 9.16 -49.71
CA ALA A 11 41.24 8.13 -48.69
C ALA A 11 41.34 8.69 -47.25
N ILE A 12 41.96 9.87 -47.08
CA ILE A 12 42.00 10.57 -45.78
C ILE A 12 40.60 11.10 -45.42
N LEU A 13 39.85 11.60 -46.40
CA LEU A 13 38.49 12.10 -46.21
C LEU A 13 37.48 10.98 -45.91
N THR A 14 37.58 9.83 -46.57
CA THR A 14 36.74 8.65 -46.26
C THR A 14 37.12 8.02 -44.93
N GLY A 15 38.41 7.97 -44.57
CA GLY A 15 38.86 7.52 -43.26
C GLY A 15 38.39 8.43 -42.12
N GLY A 16 38.48 9.76 -42.30
CA GLY A 16 37.95 10.74 -41.35
C GLY A 16 36.43 10.68 -41.22
N GLY A 17 35.72 10.49 -42.35
CA GLY A 17 34.27 10.32 -42.36
C GLY A 17 33.80 9.05 -41.65
N ALA A 18 34.52 7.93 -41.80
CA ALA A 18 34.22 6.67 -41.10
C ALA A 18 34.44 6.79 -39.58
N LEU A 19 35.48 7.52 -39.16
CA LEU A 19 35.74 7.82 -37.75
C LEU A 19 34.64 8.71 -37.14
N LEU A 20 34.21 9.74 -37.86
CA LEU A 20 33.12 10.61 -37.42
C LEU A 20 31.79 9.86 -37.35
N LEU A 21 31.47 9.02 -38.34
CA LEU A 21 30.29 8.16 -38.30
C LEU A 21 30.34 7.16 -37.14
N GLY A 22 31.49 6.54 -36.89
CA GLY A 22 31.70 5.65 -35.75
C GLY A 22 31.46 6.36 -34.41
N LEU A 23 32.01 7.58 -34.26
CA LEU A 23 31.80 8.42 -33.08
C LEU A 23 30.32 8.81 -32.90
N ILE A 24 29.63 9.19 -33.97
CA ILE A 24 28.20 9.54 -33.93
C ILE A 24 27.36 8.34 -33.51
N VAL A 25 27.63 7.15 -34.05
CA VAL A 25 26.90 5.92 -33.71
C VAL A 25 27.16 5.50 -32.27
N LEU A 26 28.41 5.58 -31.81
CA LEU A 26 28.77 5.34 -30.41
C LEU A 26 28.07 6.32 -29.47
N PHE A 27 28.04 7.60 -29.83
CA PHE A 27 27.38 8.62 -29.04
C PHE A 27 25.86 8.40 -28.98
N TYR A 28 25.24 8.02 -30.10
CA TYR A 28 23.82 7.70 -30.17
C TYR A 28 23.45 6.45 -29.35
N LEU A 29 24.32 5.43 -29.35
CA LEU A 29 24.09 4.21 -28.58
C LEU A 29 24.30 4.44 -27.08
N ALA A 30 25.23 5.31 -26.70
CA ALA A 30 25.48 5.70 -25.30
C ALA A 30 24.38 6.62 -24.73
N TYR A 31 23.77 7.46 -25.57
CA TYR A 31 22.64 8.32 -25.19
C TYR A 31 21.29 7.61 -25.16
N ARG A 32 21.23 6.29 -25.39
CA ARG A 32 19.98 5.56 -25.21
C ARG A 32 19.57 5.65 -23.74
N PRO A 33 18.39 6.25 -23.45
CA PRO A 33 17.95 6.40 -22.08
C PRO A 33 17.80 5.00 -21.47
N LYS A 34 18.57 4.73 -20.41
CA LYS A 34 18.37 3.52 -19.61
C LYS A 34 16.96 3.59 -19.03
N ALA A 35 16.19 2.53 -19.22
CA ALA A 35 14.84 2.44 -18.68
C ALA A 35 14.90 2.71 -17.17
N GLU A 36 14.26 3.79 -16.72
CA GLU A 36 14.16 4.10 -15.30
C GLU A 36 13.37 2.99 -14.63
N VAL A 37 14.02 2.29 -13.69
CA VAL A 37 13.36 1.28 -12.88
C VAL A 37 12.61 2.04 -11.78
N LEU A 38 11.30 2.23 -11.97
CA LEU A 38 10.45 2.77 -10.91
C LEU A 38 10.28 1.73 -9.81
N GLN A 39 10.94 1.98 -8.69
CA GLN A 39 10.71 1.26 -7.45
C GLN A 39 9.55 1.91 -6.70
N GLY A 40 8.49 1.16 -6.46
CA GLY A 40 7.33 1.58 -5.69
C GLY A 40 7.17 0.76 -4.42
N PHE A 41 6.59 1.36 -3.39
CA PHE A 41 6.16 0.68 -2.17
C PHE A 41 4.64 0.54 -2.20
N LEU A 42 4.14 -0.65 -1.86
CA LEU A 42 2.70 -0.88 -1.68
C LEU A 42 2.39 -0.80 -0.18
N GLU A 43 1.70 0.26 0.22
CA GLU A 43 1.20 0.39 1.58
C GLU A 43 -0.20 -0.24 1.69
N ALA A 44 -0.33 -1.25 2.54
CA ALA A 44 -1.62 -1.79 2.95
C ALA A 44 -2.08 -1.05 4.22
N ARG A 45 -3.37 -0.70 4.28
CA ARG A 45 -3.97 -0.16 5.51
C ARG A 45 -4.20 -1.29 6.50
N GLU A 46 -3.48 -1.26 7.61
CA GLU A 46 -3.63 -2.19 8.72
C GLU A 46 -4.44 -1.56 9.86
N TYR A 47 -5.41 -2.29 10.39
CA TYR A 47 -6.20 -1.88 11.56
C TYR A 47 -6.19 -2.99 12.60
N SER A 48 -5.80 -2.65 13.82
CA SER A 48 -5.90 -3.56 14.97
C SER A 48 -7.29 -3.42 15.60
N VAL A 49 -8.07 -4.50 15.57
CA VAL A 49 -9.41 -4.55 16.15
C VAL A 49 -9.31 -5.10 17.58
N SER A 50 -9.46 -4.21 18.55
CA SER A 50 -9.46 -4.57 19.98
C SER A 50 -10.86 -4.41 20.57
N SER A 51 -11.17 -5.23 21.57
CA SER A 51 -12.37 -5.04 22.37
C SER A 51 -12.31 -3.73 23.14
N LYS A 52 -13.41 -2.99 23.14
CA LYS A 52 -13.59 -1.81 24.01
C LYS A 52 -13.80 -2.18 25.47
N VAL A 53 -14.14 -3.44 25.75
CA VAL A 53 -14.52 -3.94 27.07
C VAL A 53 -13.58 -5.06 27.51
N PRO A 54 -13.05 -5.03 28.75
CA PRO A 54 -12.35 -6.16 29.34
C PRO A 54 -13.36 -7.29 29.61
N GLY A 55 -13.08 -8.47 29.10
CA GLY A 55 -13.94 -9.64 29.27
C GLY A 55 -13.30 -10.88 28.68
N ARG A 56 -13.93 -12.04 28.89
CA ARG A 56 -13.44 -13.30 28.35
C ARG A 56 -13.96 -13.47 26.92
N ILE A 57 -13.06 -13.84 26.00
CA ILE A 57 -13.46 -14.21 24.63
C ILE A 57 -14.33 -15.46 24.74
N GLU A 58 -15.59 -15.34 24.33
CA GLU A 58 -16.52 -16.46 24.36
C GLU A 58 -16.36 -17.29 23.09
N LYS A 59 -16.40 -16.64 21.92
CA LYS A 59 -16.22 -17.27 20.61
C LYS A 59 -15.56 -16.31 19.62
N VAL A 60 -14.72 -16.87 18.76
CA VAL A 60 -14.11 -16.20 17.60
C VAL A 60 -14.79 -16.76 16.35
N PHE A 61 -15.37 -15.87 15.53
CA PHE A 61 -16.18 -16.25 14.37
C PHE A 61 -15.43 -16.18 13.04
N VAL A 62 -14.21 -15.65 13.05
CA VAL A 62 -13.41 -15.43 11.84
C VAL A 62 -12.09 -16.18 11.89
N LYS A 63 -11.55 -16.53 10.72
CA LYS A 63 -10.22 -17.14 10.59
C LYS A 63 -9.28 -16.26 9.78
N LYS A 64 -7.98 -16.50 9.93
CA LYS A 64 -6.95 -15.81 9.15
C LYS A 64 -7.19 -16.07 7.66
N GLY A 65 -7.39 -14.99 6.89
CA GLY A 65 -7.66 -15.04 5.45
C GLY A 65 -9.12 -14.83 5.06
N ASP A 66 -10.05 -14.76 6.02
CA ASP A 66 -11.44 -14.41 5.71
C ASP A 66 -11.59 -12.94 5.31
N HIS A 67 -12.42 -12.70 4.31
CA HIS A 67 -12.83 -11.36 3.91
C HIS A 67 -14.01 -10.91 4.78
N ILE A 68 -13.80 -9.86 5.56
CA ILE A 68 -14.83 -9.27 6.43
C ILE A 68 -15.19 -7.85 5.97
N LYS A 69 -16.43 -7.46 6.21
CA LYS A 69 -16.96 -6.12 5.93
C LYS A 69 -17.20 -5.36 7.23
N LYS A 70 -17.37 -4.03 7.10
CA LYS A 70 -17.68 -3.18 8.26
C LYS A 70 -19.03 -3.59 8.85
N GLY A 71 -19.02 -3.93 10.14
CA GLY A 71 -20.21 -4.35 10.89
C GLY A 71 -20.31 -5.85 11.12
N ASP A 72 -19.40 -6.65 10.56
CA ASP A 72 -19.40 -8.09 10.77
C ASP A 72 -18.96 -8.45 12.19
N LEU A 73 -19.59 -9.47 12.77
CA LEU A 73 -19.26 -9.98 14.09
C LEU A 73 -17.96 -10.79 14.03
N VAL A 74 -16.90 -10.26 14.63
CA VAL A 74 -15.57 -10.88 14.64
C VAL A 74 -15.38 -11.79 15.86
N PHE A 75 -15.77 -11.30 17.03
CA PHE A 75 -15.69 -12.01 18.30
C PHE A 75 -16.81 -11.57 19.25
N SER A 76 -17.29 -12.50 20.07
CA SER A 76 -18.18 -12.20 21.20
C SER A 76 -17.36 -12.18 22.49
N ILE A 77 -17.59 -11.17 23.32
CA ILE A 77 -16.99 -11.07 24.65
C ILE A 77 -18.12 -11.03 25.67
N SER A 78 -18.11 -12.01 26.57
CA SER A 78 -19.00 -12.03 27.72
C SER A 78 -18.30 -11.39 28.91
N SER A 79 -18.98 -10.43 29.54
CA SER A 79 -18.51 -9.76 30.76
C SER A 79 -19.63 -9.76 31.81
N PRO A 80 -19.64 -10.74 32.73
CA PRO A 80 -20.70 -10.86 33.74
C PRO A 80 -20.74 -9.66 34.69
N GLU A 81 -19.62 -8.97 34.88
CA GLU A 81 -19.54 -7.76 35.69
C GLU A 81 -20.30 -6.58 35.08
N LEU A 82 -20.28 -6.46 33.74
CA LEU A 82 -21.05 -5.42 33.05
C LEU A 82 -22.54 -5.72 33.05
N GLU A 83 -22.93 -6.98 32.84
CA GLU A 83 -24.34 -7.39 32.92
C GLU A 83 -24.92 -7.12 34.31
N ALA A 84 -24.16 -7.42 35.37
CA ALA A 84 -24.58 -7.13 36.75
C ALA A 84 -24.74 -5.62 37.00
N LYS A 85 -23.79 -4.80 36.54
CA LYS A 85 -23.87 -3.34 36.67
C LYS A 85 -25.02 -2.74 35.85
N LEU A 86 -25.28 -3.28 34.67
CA LEU A 86 -26.42 -2.89 33.83
C LEU A 86 -27.73 -3.17 34.55
N ALA A 87 -27.90 -4.38 35.08
CA ALA A 87 -29.09 -4.78 35.84
C ALA A 87 -29.30 -3.89 37.08
N GLN A 88 -28.23 -3.55 37.79
CA GLN A 88 -28.30 -2.63 38.93
C GLN A 88 -28.72 -1.22 38.51
N ALA A 89 -28.17 -0.70 37.42
CA ALA A 89 -28.52 0.63 36.90
C ALA A 89 -29.97 0.67 36.40
N GLU A 90 -30.44 -0.36 35.71
CA GLU A 90 -31.83 -0.47 35.26
C GLU A 90 -32.82 -0.57 36.42
N ALA A 91 -32.49 -1.32 37.48
CA ALA A 91 -33.30 -1.39 38.68
C ALA A 91 -33.41 -0.02 39.36
N GLY A 92 -32.30 0.71 39.48
CA GLY A 92 -32.28 2.07 40.01
C GLY A 92 -33.10 3.05 39.16
N HIS A 93 -32.97 2.98 37.84
CA HIS A 93 -33.76 3.80 36.91
C HIS A 93 -35.25 3.50 37.01
N LYS A 94 -35.65 2.22 37.09
CA LYS A 94 -37.05 1.83 37.27
C LYS A 94 -37.63 2.35 38.58
N ALA A 95 -36.88 2.25 39.68
CA ALA A 95 -37.30 2.77 40.97
C ALA A 95 -37.47 4.30 40.96
N ALA A 96 -36.50 5.03 40.39
CA ALA A 96 -36.57 6.48 40.29
C ALA A 96 -37.70 6.97 39.36
N LYS A 97 -37.94 6.24 38.27
CA LYS A 97 -39.05 6.51 37.36
C LYS A 97 -40.40 6.27 38.03
N ALA A 98 -40.55 5.14 38.73
CA ALA A 98 -41.77 4.85 39.47
C ALA A 98 -42.07 5.93 40.52
N LEU A 99 -41.05 6.40 41.23
CA LEU A 99 -41.20 7.51 42.18
C LEU A 99 -41.62 8.80 41.49
N SER A 100 -41.04 9.13 40.32
CA SER A 100 -41.37 10.36 39.59
C SER A 100 -42.77 10.33 38.94
N ASP A 101 -43.22 9.15 38.52
CA ASP A 101 -44.57 8.95 37.97
C ASP A 101 -45.65 8.98 39.07
N GLU A 102 -45.25 8.86 40.35
CA GLU A 102 -46.14 8.86 41.53
C GLU A 102 -46.30 10.27 42.16
N VAL A 103 -45.46 11.25 41.81
CA VAL A 103 -45.55 12.66 42.29
C VAL A 103 -46.23 13.57 41.26
#